data_AF-A0A6N9Q2T5-F1
#
_entry.id   AF-A0A6N9Q2T5-F1
#
_cell.length_a   1.000
_cell.length_b   1.000
_cell.length_c   1.000
_cell.angle_alpha   90.00
_cell.angle_beta   90.00
_cell.angle_gamma   90.00
#
_symmetry.space_group_name_H-M   'P 1'
#
loop_
_entity.id
_entity.type
_entity.pdbx_description
1 polymer ?
#
loop_
_entity_poly.entity_id
_entity_poly.type
_entity_poly.pdbx_seq_one_letter_code
_entity_poly.pdbx_strand_id
1 'polypeptide(L)'
;MEQSNDSVNNPEHYTAGGIETIDFMIAKLTDEQFKGFCLGNVIKYCSRHEHKGGKEDLNKARWYLNKLIEVGEKDEMSISKVQPESD
;
A
#
# COMPACT_ATOMS: atom_id res chain seq x y z
N MET A 1 33.53 9.24 -25.94
CA MET A 1 32.23 9.78 -25.48
C MET A 1 31.77 8.85 -24.37
N GLU A 2 31.77 9.37 -23.16
CA GLU A 2 31.60 8.63 -21.91
C GLU A 2 30.11 8.37 -21.69
N GLN A 3 29.71 7.09 -21.67
CA GLN A 3 28.34 6.71 -21.30
C GLN A 3 28.22 6.71 -19.78
N SER A 4 27.64 7.76 -19.22
CA SER A 4 27.20 7.79 -17.83
C SER A 4 25.87 7.04 -17.70
N ASN A 5 25.94 5.72 -17.51
CA ASN A 5 24.83 4.95 -16.96
C ASN A 5 24.68 5.32 -15.48
N ASP A 6 23.88 6.35 -15.20
CA ASP A 6 23.40 6.60 -13.84
C ASP A 6 22.27 5.61 -13.53
N SER A 7 22.69 4.38 -13.22
CA SER A 7 21.84 3.25 -12.83
C SER A 7 21.12 3.44 -11.49
N VAL A 8 21.34 4.60 -10.83
CA VAL A 8 20.88 4.88 -9.47
C VAL A 8 19.74 5.91 -9.46
N ASN A 9 19.77 6.89 -10.37
CA ASN A 9 18.74 7.94 -10.42
C ASN A 9 17.65 7.74 -11.48
N ASN A 10 17.78 6.75 -12.39
CA ASN A 10 16.82 6.55 -13.48
C ASN A 10 16.61 5.09 -13.92
N PRO A 11 16.18 4.16 -13.03
CA PRO A 11 15.76 2.84 -13.49
C PRO A 11 14.45 2.97 -14.30
N GLU A 12 14.50 2.67 -15.60
CA GLU A 12 13.34 2.61 -16.53
C GLU A 12 12.29 1.53 -16.17
N HIS A 13 12.47 0.83 -15.04
CA HIS A 13 11.65 -0.29 -14.62
C HIS A 13 10.81 0.03 -13.38
N TYR A 14 9.76 0.82 -13.57
CA TYR A 14 8.45 0.61 -12.92
C TYR A 14 7.37 0.76 -13.99
N THR A 15 7.57 0.05 -15.10
CA THR A 15 6.65 -0.05 -16.23
C THR A 15 5.29 -0.55 -15.76
N ALA A 16 4.25 0.21 -16.06
CA ALA A 16 2.87 -0.26 -16.22
C ALA A 16 2.28 -1.08 -15.05
N GLY A 17 1.69 -0.39 -14.06
CA GLY A 17 0.58 -0.99 -13.30
C GLY A 17 0.63 -0.92 -11.77
N GLY A 18 1.71 -0.47 -11.14
CA GLY A 18 1.74 -0.12 -9.70
C GLY A 18 1.40 -1.22 -8.67
N ILE A 19 1.07 -2.43 -9.11
CA ILE A 19 0.59 -3.55 -8.29
C ILE A 19 1.76 -4.43 -7.80
N GLU A 20 2.89 -4.46 -8.49
CA GLU A 20 4.02 -5.35 -8.13
C GLU A 20 4.72 -4.98 -6.80
N THR A 21 4.79 -3.69 -6.46
CA THR A 21 5.47 -3.26 -5.21
C THR A 21 4.63 -3.51 -3.96
N ILE A 22 3.30 -3.39 -4.05
CA ILE A 22 2.45 -3.62 -2.87
C ILE A 22 2.42 -5.09 -2.48
N ASP A 23 2.39 -5.99 -3.46
CA ASP A 23 2.34 -7.44 -3.21
C ASP A 23 3.63 -7.90 -2.51
N PHE A 24 4.77 -7.34 -2.89
CA PHE A 24 6.03 -7.57 -2.19
C PHE A 24 5.99 -7.06 -0.75
N MET A 25 5.41 -5.88 -0.49
CA MET A 25 5.29 -5.34 0.87
C MET A 25 4.35 -6.20 1.72
N ILE A 26 3.23 -6.65 1.18
CA ILE A 26 2.29 -7.55 1.89
C ILE A 26 3.00 -8.86 2.28
N ALA A 27 3.86 -9.41 1.41
CA ALA A 27 4.60 -10.63 1.70
C ALA A 27 5.73 -10.47 2.73
N LYS A 28 6.20 -9.24 2.97
CA LYS A 28 7.38 -8.96 3.82
C LYS A 28 7.07 -8.29 5.14
N LEU A 29 5.93 -7.63 5.25
CA LEU A 29 5.51 -6.91 6.44
C LEU A 29 4.55 -7.78 7.26
N THR A 30 4.58 -7.63 8.59
CA THR A 30 3.48 -8.12 9.42
C THR A 30 2.21 -7.30 9.13
N ASP A 31 1.05 -7.83 9.49
CA ASP A 31 -0.23 -7.11 9.28
C ASP A 31 -0.21 -5.73 9.93
N GLU A 32 0.36 -5.60 11.14
CA GLU A 32 0.49 -4.32 11.84
C GLU A 32 1.42 -3.35 11.10
N GLN A 33 2.55 -3.83 10.58
CA GLN A 33 3.47 -3.02 9.79
C GLN A 33 2.83 -2.56 8.48
N PHE A 34 2.08 -3.45 7.80
CA PHE A 34 1.39 -3.13 6.56
C PHE A 34 0.25 -2.13 6.79
N LYS A 35 -0.50 -2.27 7.89
CA LYS A 35 -1.51 -1.28 8.33
C LYS A 35 -0.87 0.10 8.55
N GLY A 36 0.26 0.14 9.26
CA GLY A 36 1.02 1.38 9.48
C GLY A 36 1.51 2.02 8.18
N PHE A 37 2.01 1.21 7.25
CA PHE A 37 2.42 1.67 5.91
C PHE A 37 1.25 2.27 5.12
N CYS A 38 0.09 1.61 5.11
CA CYS A 38 -1.10 2.11 4.44
C CYS A 38 -1.56 3.44 5.06
N LEU A 39 -1.64 3.51 6.38
CA LEU A 39 -2.04 4.73 7.10
C LEU A 39 -1.11 5.91 6.80
N GLY A 40 0.21 5.68 6.83
CA GLY A 40 1.19 6.71 6.49
C GLY A 40 1.03 7.22 5.06
N ASN A 41 0.71 6.34 4.10
CA ASN A 41 0.43 6.75 2.72
C ASN A 41 -0.87 7.55 2.60
N VAL A 42 -1.94 7.15 3.29
CA VAL A 42 -3.19 7.92 3.33
C VAL A 42 -2.91 9.36 3.79
N ILE A 43 -2.22 9.52 4.93
CA ILE A 43 -1.85 10.84 5.47
C ILE A 43 -1.02 11.62 4.45
N LYS A 44 0.05 11.01 3.92
CA LYS A 44 0.94 11.65 2.93
C LYS A 44 0.17 12.19 1.73
N TYR A 45 -0.69 11.39 1.12
CA TYR A 45 -1.41 11.80 -0.08
C TYR A 45 -2.52 12.80 0.21
N CYS A 46 -3.22 12.65 1.33
CA CYS A 46 -4.18 13.67 1.80
C CYS A 46 -3.48 15.00 2.12
N SER A 47 -2.29 15.03 2.69
CA SER A 47 -1.59 16.30 2.96
C SER A 47 -0.95 16.93 1.72
N ARG A 48 -0.66 16.13 0.68
CA ARG A 48 0.08 16.59 -0.51
C ARG A 48 -0.83 17.03 -1.66
N HIS A 49 -2.09 16.64 -1.67
CA HIS A 49 -2.97 16.82 -2.81
C HIS A 49 -3.12 18.28 -3.25
N GLU A 50 -3.25 19.23 -2.32
CA GLU A 50 -3.42 20.66 -2.65
C GLU A 50 -2.19 21.30 -3.30
N HIS A 51 -1.00 20.73 -3.08
CA HIS A 51 0.27 21.37 -3.44
C HIS A 51 1.07 20.65 -4.53
N LYS A 52 0.70 19.40 -4.89
CA LYS A 52 1.44 18.63 -5.92
C LYS A 52 0.55 17.74 -6.78
N GLY A 53 -0.08 16.73 -6.19
CA GLY A 53 -0.70 15.64 -6.96
C GLY A 53 -2.20 15.79 -7.22
N GLY A 54 -2.86 16.80 -6.65
CA GLY A 54 -4.28 17.06 -6.87
C GLY A 54 -5.16 15.82 -6.70
N LYS A 55 -6.05 15.60 -7.67
CA LYS A 55 -6.97 14.46 -7.69
C LYS A 55 -6.26 13.09 -7.71
N GLU A 56 -5.06 13.00 -8.29
CA GLU A 56 -4.32 11.73 -8.35
C GLU A 56 -3.88 11.28 -6.95
N ASP A 57 -3.43 12.22 -6.11
CA ASP A 57 -3.08 11.92 -4.73
C ASP A 57 -4.32 11.49 -3.93
N LEU A 58 -5.47 12.13 -4.12
CA LEU A 58 -6.72 11.70 -3.47
C LEU A 58 -7.14 10.28 -3.88
N ASN A 59 -6.96 9.93 -5.15
CA ASN A 59 -7.21 8.55 -5.62
C ASN A 59 -6.26 7.54 -4.99
N LYS A 60 -4.97 7.90 -4.82
CA LYS A 60 -3.99 7.07 -4.11
C LYS A 60 -4.34 6.92 -2.63
N ALA A 61 -4.74 8.01 -1.96
CA ALA A 61 -5.20 7.97 -0.57
C ALA A 61 -6.38 7.01 -0.41
N ARG A 62 -7.40 7.12 -1.26
CA ARG A 62 -8.55 6.20 -1.26
C ARG A 62 -8.13 4.74 -1.47
N TRP A 63 -7.18 4.49 -2.37
CA TRP A 63 -6.70 3.13 -2.62
C TRP A 63 -6.03 2.52 -1.38
N TYR A 64 -5.14 3.26 -0.70
CA TYR A 64 -4.52 2.80 0.54
C TYR A 64 -5.51 2.64 1.69
N LEU A 65 -6.53 3.50 1.76
CA LEU A 65 -7.61 3.36 2.72
C LEU A 65 -8.41 2.07 2.51
N ASN A 66 -8.75 1.75 1.26
CA ASN A 66 -9.44 0.50 0.94
C ASN A 66 -8.59 -0.72 1.33
N LYS A 67 -7.28 -0.69 1.07
CA LYS A 67 -6.38 -1.78 1.50
C LYS A 67 -6.32 -1.92 3.02
N LEU A 68 -6.36 -0.83 3.76
CA LEU A 68 -6.40 -0.88 5.22
C LEU A 68 -7.68 -1.55 5.73
N ILE A 69 -8.83 -1.25 5.10
CA ILE A 69 -10.12 -1.87 5.42
C ILE A 69 -10.10 -3.38 5.11
N GLU A 70 -9.62 -3.77 3.92
CA GLU A 70 -9.51 -5.18 3.52
C GLU A 70 -8.71 -6.03 4.51
N VAL A 71 -7.67 -5.45 5.12
CA VAL A 71 -6.86 -6.15 6.14
C VAL A 71 -7.62 -6.26 7.46
N GLY A 72 -8.35 -5.21 7.87
CA GLY A 72 -9.19 -5.27 9.08
C GLY A 72 -10.32 -6.30 9.00
N GLU A 73 -10.98 -6.42 7.84
CA GLU A 73 -12.05 -7.41 7.62
C GLU A 73 -11.54 -8.85 7.66
N LYS A 74 -10.29 -9.11 7.21
CA LYS A 74 -9.67 -10.44 7.32
C LYS A 74 -9.48 -10.86 8.77
N ASP A 75 -9.09 -9.92 9.63
CA ASP A 75 -8.93 -10.19 11.06
C ASP A 75 -10.27 -10.58 11.70
N GLU A 76 -11.35 -9.85 11.39
CA GLU A 76 -12.69 -10.14 11.92
C GLU A 76 -13.23 -11.51 11.47
N MET A 77 -13.03 -11.87 10.20
CA MET A 77 -13.45 -13.18 9.65
C MET A 77 -12.63 -14.36 10.21
N SER A 78 -11.42 -14.10 10.70
CA SER A 78 -10.58 -15.11 11.36
C SER A 78 -11.08 -15.40 12.78
N ILE A 79 -11.62 -14.40 13.47
CA ILE A 79 -12.16 -14.50 14.83
C ILE A 79 -13.51 -15.24 14.83
N SER A 80 -14.36 -15.00 13.83
CA SER A 80 -15.70 -15.62 13.75
C SER A 80 -15.69 -17.13 13.44
N LYS A 81 -14.57 -17.70 13.00
CA LYS A 81 -14.43 -19.13 12.66
C LYS A 81 -13.95 -20.01 13.83
N VAL A 82 -13.65 -19.43 14.99
CA VAL A 82 -13.05 -20.13 16.15
C VAL A 82 -14.09 -20.47 17.23
N GLN A 83 -15.38 -20.55 16.89
CA GLN A 83 -16.39 -21.11 17.80
C GLN A 83 -16.63 -22.59 17.43
N PRO A 84 -16.00 -23.57 18.10
CA PRO A 84 -16.56 -24.91 18.13
C PRO A 84 -17.84 -24.85 18.95
N GLU A 85 -18.98 -25.18 18.34
CA GLU A 85 -20.18 -25.55 19.09
C GLU A 85 -19.81 -26.75 19.98
N SER A 86 -19.82 -26.53 21.29
CA SER A 86 -19.71 -27.57 22.30
C SER A 86 -21.11 -27.94 22.76
N ASP A 87 -21.67 -29.00 22.15
CA ASP A 87 -22.73 -29.81 22.75
C ASP A 87 -22.13 -30.92 23.63
#